data_AF-A0A7K0MUX3-F1
#
_entry.id   AF-A0A7K0MUX3-F1
#
_cell.length_a   1.000
_cell.length_b   1.000
_cell.length_c   1.000
_cell.angle_alpha   90.00
_cell.angle_beta   90.00
_cell.angle_gamma   90.00
#
_symmetry.space_group_name_H-M   'P 1'
#
loop_
_entity.id
_entity.type
_entity.pdbx_description
1 polymer ?
#
loop_
_entity_poly.entity_id
_entity_poly.type
_entity_poly.pdbx_seq_one_letter_code
_entity_poly.pdbx_strand_id
1 'polypeptide(L)'
;MSSQGVTALLVVHDGSPWLPEVVASLTTQSRGADRIVAIDTGSIDSSSKLLNGARIPTISMSRDTGFGAAIAEAVNQLPAPIEGVQEWLWILHDDCLLHPQALESLLAATIDRPNAMMLGPKLLGWHDKTHLLEVGISLATNGARWTGLEESEYDQGQRDGIHEVLAVSTAGALIRRDVFEELGGFDKNLELFRDDVDFGWRVRVAGHSVISVSSAIGYHAQASATERRNIDVKGALFHRPLLLDRQNAAYVLLANSTSWVLPWLVLQLFFGAVIRATGYLFAKLPGYASDEILAIANLIIHPAELISARKDRKKHRLISSRAVQEFIPSRFLQLRSAIARLASTARAKLIPERQVNTVPSSDLTFNEEEDLLTPSTSRSWKYVFTRPLIAAAALITLISFAWARHRLGSISGGALAQSPHHYNDLLKLYLGSWHEIGMGSGLSTPPWV
;
A
#
# COMPACT_ATOMS: atom_id res chain seq x y z
N MET A 1 -4.74 -29.71 -23.43
CA MET A 1 -4.79 -28.46 -22.65
C MET A 1 -6.05 -28.50 -21.82
N SER A 2 -5.98 -28.40 -20.49
CA SER A 2 -7.16 -28.33 -19.65
C SER A 2 -7.97 -27.08 -20.02
N SER A 3 -9.26 -27.23 -20.28
CA SER A 3 -10.14 -26.08 -20.55
C SER A 3 -10.24 -25.20 -19.30
N GLN A 4 -10.09 -23.89 -19.44
CA GLN A 4 -10.20 -22.93 -18.35
C GLN A 4 -11.60 -22.31 -18.33
N GLY A 5 -12.29 -22.43 -17.20
CA GLY A 5 -13.60 -21.80 -16.96
C GLY A 5 -13.45 -20.61 -16.02
N VAL A 6 -14.05 -19.47 -16.35
CA VAL A 6 -13.96 -18.23 -15.57
C VAL A 6 -15.35 -17.74 -15.19
N THR A 7 -15.56 -17.53 -13.89
CA THR A 7 -16.72 -16.81 -13.36
C THR A 7 -16.28 -15.44 -12.85
N ALA A 8 -16.78 -14.37 -13.45
CA ALA A 8 -16.62 -13.01 -12.97
C ALA A 8 -17.63 -12.71 -11.85
N LEU A 9 -17.14 -12.26 -10.70
CA LEU A 9 -17.92 -11.88 -9.52
C LEU A 9 -17.73 -10.38 -9.27
N LEU A 10 -18.74 -9.60 -9.63
CA LEU A 10 -18.74 -8.13 -9.52
C LEU A 10 -19.51 -7.71 -8.26
N VAL A 11 -18.81 -7.20 -7.24
CA VAL A 11 -19.46 -6.68 -6.03
C VAL A 11 -19.77 -5.19 -6.21
N VAL A 12 -21.01 -4.82 -5.92
CA VAL A 12 -21.53 -3.46 -6.12
C VAL A 12 -22.10 -2.91 -4.81
N HIS A 13 -21.74 -1.66 -4.50
CA HIS A 13 -22.25 -0.91 -3.36
C HIS A 13 -22.25 0.59 -3.67
N ASP A 14 -23.39 1.15 -4.07
CA ASP A 14 -23.48 2.56 -4.50
C ASP A 14 -22.39 2.93 -5.52
N GLY A 15 -22.33 2.14 -6.59
CA GLY A 15 -21.34 2.20 -7.65
C GLY A 15 -21.72 3.03 -8.87
N SER A 16 -22.87 3.71 -8.86
CA SER A 16 -23.41 4.39 -10.06
C SER A 16 -22.42 5.29 -10.82
N PRO A 17 -21.51 6.03 -10.17
CA PRO A 17 -20.56 6.88 -10.90
C PRO A 17 -19.57 6.12 -11.80
N TRP A 18 -19.21 4.88 -11.43
CA TRP A 18 -18.16 4.10 -12.09
C TRP A 18 -18.71 2.90 -12.87
N LEU A 19 -19.81 2.34 -12.38
CA LEU A 19 -20.39 1.09 -12.85
C LEU A 19 -20.65 1.04 -14.38
N PRO A 20 -21.12 2.11 -15.06
CA PRO A 20 -21.31 2.07 -16.51
C PRO A 20 -20.03 1.73 -17.28
N GLU A 21 -18.91 2.36 -16.90
CA GLU A 21 -17.59 2.11 -17.49
C GLU A 21 -17.09 0.71 -17.13
N VAL A 22 -17.25 0.29 -15.87
CA VAL A 22 -16.86 -1.07 -15.43
C VAL A 22 -17.61 -2.14 -16.21
N VAL A 23 -18.93 -2.02 -16.34
CA VAL A 23 -19.76 -2.97 -17.11
C VAL A 23 -19.34 -3.00 -18.59
N ALA A 24 -19.08 -1.85 -19.20
CA ALA A 24 -18.58 -1.78 -20.57
C ALA A 24 -17.20 -2.45 -20.72
N SER A 25 -16.34 -2.33 -19.71
CA SER A 25 -15.01 -2.96 -19.71
C SER A 25 -15.07 -4.49 -19.65
N LEU A 26 -16.11 -5.06 -19.01
CA LEU A 26 -16.31 -6.52 -18.93
C LEU A 26 -16.81 -7.11 -20.24
N THR A 27 -17.66 -6.38 -20.98
CA THR A 27 -18.20 -6.86 -22.27
C THR A 27 -17.22 -6.71 -23.43
N THR A 28 -16.24 -5.82 -23.30
CA THR A 28 -15.21 -5.55 -24.32
C THR A 28 -13.94 -6.39 -24.16
N GLN A 29 -13.91 -7.32 -23.20
CA GLN A 29 -12.77 -8.22 -23.03
C GLN A 29 -12.56 -9.10 -24.28
N SER A 30 -11.33 -9.13 -24.77
CA SER A 30 -10.82 -10.04 -25.81
C SER A 30 -11.13 -11.51 -25.49
N ARG A 31 -10.88 -11.92 -24.24
CA ARG A 31 -11.38 -13.14 -23.62
C ARG A 31 -12.41 -12.74 -22.57
N GLY A 32 -13.70 -12.86 -22.90
CA GLY A 32 -14.79 -12.64 -21.94
C GLY A 32 -14.84 -13.71 -20.85
N ALA A 33 -15.49 -13.45 -19.71
CA ALA A 33 -15.77 -14.48 -18.71
C ALA A 33 -16.88 -15.42 -19.19
N ASP A 34 -16.84 -16.70 -18.77
CA ASP A 34 -17.85 -17.70 -19.14
C ASP A 34 -19.17 -17.49 -18.38
N ARG A 35 -19.08 -16.87 -17.21
CA ARG A 35 -20.22 -16.43 -16.40
C ARG A 35 -19.91 -15.10 -15.75
N ILE A 36 -20.92 -14.23 -15.64
CA ILE A 36 -20.84 -12.98 -14.90
C ILE A 36 -21.97 -12.96 -13.88
N VAL A 37 -21.66 -12.71 -12.62
CA VAL A 37 -22.63 -12.53 -11.54
C VAL A 37 -22.29 -11.24 -10.81
N ALA A 38 -23.27 -10.35 -10.70
CA ALA A 38 -23.16 -9.17 -9.84
C ALA A 38 -23.73 -9.49 -8.45
N ILE A 39 -23.13 -8.90 -7.41
CA ILE A 39 -23.61 -8.98 -6.04
C ILE A 39 -23.86 -7.55 -5.56
N ASP A 40 -25.13 -7.16 -5.48
CA ASP A 40 -25.55 -5.84 -5.01
C ASP A 40 -25.74 -5.89 -3.49
N THR A 41 -24.84 -5.24 -2.76
CA THR A 41 -24.86 -5.16 -1.29
C THR A 41 -25.74 -4.01 -0.80
N GLY A 42 -26.99 -4.00 -1.26
CA GLY A 42 -28.02 -3.05 -0.81
C GLY A 42 -27.80 -1.62 -1.27
N SER A 43 -27.42 -1.42 -2.53
CA SER A 43 -27.28 -0.08 -3.13
C SER A 43 -28.60 0.71 -3.08
N ILE A 44 -28.51 2.01 -2.80
CA ILE A 44 -29.64 2.96 -2.75
C ILE A 44 -29.65 3.92 -3.94
N ASP A 45 -28.58 3.93 -4.72
CA ASP A 45 -28.43 4.75 -5.91
C ASP A 45 -29.00 4.07 -7.17
N SER A 46 -28.56 4.48 -8.36
CA SER A 46 -28.98 3.87 -9.62
C SER A 46 -28.29 2.54 -9.97
N SER A 47 -27.42 1.99 -9.12
CA SER A 47 -26.59 0.82 -9.43
C SER A 47 -27.42 -0.41 -9.81
N SER A 48 -28.47 -0.71 -9.04
CA SER A 48 -29.34 -1.86 -9.33
C SER A 48 -30.08 -1.69 -10.67
N LYS A 49 -30.41 -0.44 -11.07
CA LYS A 49 -31.02 -0.16 -12.38
C LYS A 49 -30.01 -0.36 -13.52
N LEU A 50 -28.76 0.06 -13.31
CA LEU A 50 -27.67 -0.11 -14.28
C LEU A 50 -27.36 -1.59 -14.52
N LEU A 51 -27.28 -2.41 -13.45
CA LEU A 51 -27.09 -3.86 -13.54
C LEU A 51 -28.22 -4.55 -14.33
N ASN A 52 -29.47 -4.18 -14.03
CA ASN A 52 -30.64 -4.68 -14.76
C ASN A 52 -30.63 -4.27 -16.24
N GLY A 53 -30.25 -3.01 -16.53
CA GLY A 53 -30.10 -2.52 -17.91
C GLY A 53 -29.03 -3.26 -18.70
N ALA A 54 -27.94 -3.64 -18.03
CA ALA A 54 -26.86 -4.46 -18.59
C ALA A 54 -27.19 -5.96 -18.70
N ARG A 55 -28.34 -6.40 -18.16
CA ARG A 55 -28.78 -7.80 -18.10
C ARG A 55 -27.79 -8.73 -17.39
N ILE A 56 -27.10 -8.22 -16.37
CA ILE A 56 -26.18 -9.02 -15.55
C ILE A 56 -26.99 -9.70 -14.43
N PRO A 57 -26.94 -11.05 -14.30
CA PRO A 57 -27.55 -11.75 -13.18
C PRO A 57 -27.04 -11.18 -11.85
N THR A 58 -27.97 -10.75 -10.98
CA THR A 58 -27.64 -10.03 -9.76
C THR A 58 -28.18 -10.76 -8.53
N ILE A 59 -27.32 -10.95 -7.53
CA ILE A 59 -27.69 -11.39 -6.19
C ILE A 59 -27.82 -10.14 -5.32
N SER A 60 -29.00 -9.89 -4.76
CA SER A 60 -29.22 -8.78 -3.82
C SER A 60 -29.01 -9.25 -2.39
N MET A 61 -28.19 -8.51 -1.64
CA MET A 61 -27.87 -8.76 -0.24
C MET A 61 -28.22 -7.57 0.64
N SER A 62 -28.15 -7.75 1.97
CA SER A 62 -28.38 -6.66 2.90
C SER A 62 -27.23 -5.63 2.84
N ARG A 63 -27.55 -4.38 3.12
CA ARG A 63 -26.60 -3.26 3.00
C ARG A 63 -25.37 -3.36 3.90
N ASP A 64 -25.54 -4.03 5.05
CA ASP A 64 -24.51 -4.31 6.05
C ASP A 64 -23.63 -5.52 5.71
N THR A 65 -23.79 -6.12 4.53
CA THR A 65 -23.00 -7.27 4.08
C THR A 65 -21.59 -6.84 3.71
N GLY A 66 -20.58 -7.41 4.36
CA GLY A 66 -19.18 -7.21 4.00
C GLY A 66 -18.79 -7.86 2.65
N PHE A 67 -17.75 -7.34 2.02
CA PHE A 67 -17.26 -7.76 0.71
C PHE A 67 -16.96 -9.28 0.65
N GLY A 68 -16.24 -9.81 1.63
CA GLY A 68 -15.90 -11.23 1.66
C GLY A 68 -17.13 -12.15 1.78
N ALA A 69 -18.16 -11.71 2.51
CA ALA A 69 -19.42 -12.44 2.65
C ALA A 69 -20.23 -12.41 1.35
N ALA A 70 -20.22 -11.27 0.63
CA ALA A 70 -20.85 -11.14 -0.68
C ALA A 70 -20.26 -12.10 -1.71
N ILE A 71 -18.92 -12.21 -1.76
CA ILE A 71 -18.25 -13.20 -2.63
C ILE A 71 -18.58 -14.63 -2.21
N ALA A 72 -18.55 -14.94 -0.91
CA ALA A 72 -18.84 -16.28 -0.42
C ALA A 72 -20.26 -16.73 -0.80
N GLU A 73 -21.25 -15.84 -0.70
CA GLU A 73 -22.62 -16.12 -1.12
C GLU A 73 -22.71 -16.44 -2.62
N ALA A 74 -22.05 -15.65 -3.46
CA ALA A 74 -22.03 -15.91 -4.90
C ALA A 74 -21.35 -17.24 -5.25
N VAL A 75 -20.24 -17.58 -4.58
CA VAL A 75 -19.53 -18.85 -4.78
C VAL A 75 -20.39 -20.04 -4.38
N ASN A 76 -21.15 -19.94 -3.29
CA ASN A 76 -22.06 -21.00 -2.84
C ASN A 76 -23.20 -21.29 -3.84
N GLN A 77 -23.57 -20.31 -4.65
CA GLN A 77 -24.60 -20.46 -5.69
C GLN A 77 -24.05 -20.96 -7.04
N LEU A 78 -22.73 -21.09 -7.18
CA LEU A 78 -22.14 -21.63 -8.41
C LEU A 78 -22.42 -23.14 -8.52
N PRO A 79 -22.59 -23.68 -9.74
CA PRO A 79 -22.65 -25.11 -9.97
C PRO A 79 -21.42 -25.83 -9.41
N ALA A 80 -21.56 -27.12 -9.15
CA ALA A 80 -20.45 -27.96 -8.72
C ALA A 80 -19.27 -27.87 -9.71
N PRO A 81 -18.02 -27.87 -9.23
CA PRO A 81 -16.85 -27.84 -10.10
C PRO A 81 -16.88 -28.98 -11.12
N ILE A 82 -16.55 -28.67 -12.38
CA ILE A 82 -16.52 -29.66 -13.45
C ILE A 82 -15.17 -30.38 -13.46
N GLU A 83 -15.18 -31.71 -13.37
CA GLU A 83 -13.96 -32.52 -13.41
C GLU A 83 -13.17 -32.31 -14.70
N GLY A 84 -11.86 -32.10 -14.59
CA GLY A 84 -10.96 -31.81 -15.72
C GLY A 84 -10.98 -30.36 -16.22
N VAL A 85 -11.89 -29.51 -15.72
CA VAL A 85 -11.94 -28.09 -16.04
C VAL A 85 -11.18 -27.28 -14.98
N GLN A 86 -10.38 -26.36 -15.47
CA GLN A 86 -9.68 -25.42 -14.65
C GLN A 86 -10.56 -24.21 -14.31
N GLU A 87 -11.23 -24.23 -13.16
CA GLU A 87 -12.14 -23.14 -12.75
C GLU A 87 -11.45 -22.00 -11.98
N TRP A 88 -11.78 -20.77 -12.38
CA TRP A 88 -11.26 -19.53 -11.82
C TRP A 88 -12.39 -18.57 -11.45
N LEU A 89 -12.21 -17.87 -10.34
CA LEU A 89 -13.05 -16.78 -9.85
C LEU A 89 -12.35 -15.47 -10.17
N TRP A 90 -12.95 -14.63 -11.01
CA TRP A 90 -12.43 -13.30 -11.30
C TRP A 90 -13.18 -12.28 -10.45
N ILE A 91 -12.55 -11.83 -9.37
CA ILE A 91 -13.11 -10.92 -8.38
C ILE A 91 -12.98 -9.49 -8.90
N LEU A 92 -14.08 -8.73 -8.87
CA LEU A 92 -14.18 -7.40 -9.47
C LEU A 92 -14.87 -6.42 -8.52
N HIS A 93 -14.38 -5.19 -8.53
CA HIS A 93 -15.00 -4.07 -7.84
C HIS A 93 -15.82 -3.23 -8.82
N ASP A 94 -16.85 -2.56 -8.31
CA ASP A 94 -17.68 -1.63 -9.06
C ASP A 94 -16.98 -0.31 -9.44
N ASP A 95 -15.78 -0.06 -8.91
CA ASP A 95 -14.95 1.12 -9.13
C ASP A 95 -13.60 0.81 -9.79
N CYS A 96 -13.51 -0.33 -10.50
CA CYS A 96 -12.33 -0.77 -11.22
C CYS A 96 -12.64 -1.10 -12.69
N LEU A 97 -12.08 -0.32 -13.62
CA LEU A 97 -12.17 -0.53 -15.07
C LEU A 97 -11.04 -1.44 -15.54
N LEU A 98 -11.33 -2.48 -16.31
CA LEU A 98 -10.31 -3.43 -16.79
C LEU A 98 -9.97 -3.18 -18.26
N HIS A 99 -8.68 -3.20 -18.61
CA HIS A 99 -8.26 -3.12 -20.00
C HIS A 99 -8.80 -4.33 -20.81
N PRO A 100 -9.14 -4.19 -22.11
CA PRO A 100 -9.72 -5.29 -22.91
C PRO A 100 -8.91 -6.59 -22.96
N GLN A 101 -7.62 -6.54 -22.66
CA GLN A 101 -6.72 -7.72 -22.64
C GLN A 101 -6.42 -8.22 -21.22
N ALA A 102 -7.10 -7.70 -20.19
CA ALA A 102 -6.78 -8.00 -18.80
C ALA A 102 -7.01 -9.49 -18.48
N LEU A 103 -8.20 -10.02 -18.78
CA LEU A 103 -8.50 -11.43 -18.47
C LEU A 103 -7.66 -12.40 -19.30
N GLU A 104 -7.44 -12.09 -20.60
CA GLU A 104 -6.56 -12.88 -21.46
C GLU A 104 -5.13 -12.93 -20.90
N SER A 105 -4.58 -11.80 -20.49
CA SER A 105 -3.24 -11.71 -19.91
C SER A 105 -3.10 -12.48 -18.59
N LEU A 106 -4.11 -12.41 -17.72
CA LEU A 106 -4.12 -13.16 -16.46
C LEU A 106 -4.14 -14.67 -16.73
N LEU A 107 -5.01 -15.14 -17.64
CA LEU A 107 -5.10 -16.56 -17.99
C LEU A 107 -3.82 -17.05 -18.68
N ALA A 108 -3.23 -16.27 -19.58
CA ALA A 108 -1.98 -16.62 -20.24
C ALA A 108 -0.85 -16.87 -19.22
N ALA A 109 -0.75 -16.05 -18.17
CA ALA A 109 0.25 -16.21 -17.12
C ALA A 109 0.11 -17.53 -16.33
N THR A 110 -1.09 -18.12 -16.26
CA THR A 110 -1.32 -19.41 -15.57
C THR A 110 -0.70 -20.60 -16.32
N ILE A 111 -0.50 -20.48 -17.63
CA ILE A 111 0.08 -21.54 -18.47
C ILE A 111 1.55 -21.75 -18.09
N ASP A 112 2.30 -20.65 -17.94
CA ASP A 112 3.72 -20.68 -17.59
C ASP A 112 3.95 -20.86 -16.08
N ARG A 113 2.97 -20.49 -15.24
CA ARG A 113 3.04 -20.59 -13.78
C ARG A 113 1.86 -21.37 -13.21
N PRO A 114 1.84 -22.71 -13.36
CA PRO A 114 0.73 -23.54 -12.89
C PRO A 114 0.56 -23.56 -11.37
N ASN A 115 1.58 -23.16 -10.60
CA ASN A 115 1.51 -23.04 -9.13
C ASN A 115 0.90 -21.71 -8.64
N ALA A 116 0.64 -20.76 -9.54
CA ALA A 116 0.04 -19.48 -9.20
C ALA A 116 -1.48 -19.63 -9.05
N MET A 117 -1.96 -19.45 -7.81
CA MET A 117 -3.38 -19.66 -7.48
C MET A 117 -4.14 -18.35 -7.26
N MET A 118 -3.42 -17.23 -7.21
CA MET A 118 -3.98 -15.89 -7.16
C MET A 118 -3.13 -15.00 -8.07
N LEU A 119 -3.78 -14.36 -9.03
CA LEU A 119 -3.16 -13.46 -10.00
C LEU A 119 -3.89 -12.14 -9.96
N GLY A 120 -3.20 -11.04 -10.20
CA GLY A 120 -3.86 -9.73 -10.25
C GLY A 120 -3.19 -8.75 -11.19
N PRO A 121 -3.95 -7.78 -11.71
CA PRO A 121 -3.46 -6.80 -12.66
C PRO A 121 -2.52 -5.78 -12.00
N LYS A 122 -1.79 -5.07 -12.84
CA LYS A 122 -1.22 -3.76 -12.51
C LYS A 122 -2.37 -2.75 -12.47
N LEU A 123 -2.51 -2.06 -11.34
CA LEU A 123 -3.56 -1.07 -11.12
C LEU A 123 -3.01 0.34 -11.27
N LEU A 124 -3.69 1.12 -12.10
CA LEU A 124 -3.44 2.53 -12.38
C LEU A 124 -4.56 3.39 -11.79
N GLY A 125 -4.33 4.69 -11.67
CA GLY A 125 -5.36 5.64 -11.23
C GLY A 125 -6.56 5.69 -12.18
N TRP A 126 -7.77 5.74 -11.63
CA TRP A 126 -8.98 5.96 -12.45
C TRP A 126 -8.94 7.31 -13.18
N HIS A 127 -8.66 8.38 -12.44
CA HIS A 127 -8.61 9.74 -12.98
C HIS A 127 -7.27 10.06 -13.64
N ASP A 128 -6.19 9.48 -13.14
CA ASP A 128 -4.87 9.59 -13.74
C ASP A 128 -4.36 8.21 -14.15
N LYS A 129 -4.65 7.88 -15.41
CA LYS A 129 -4.35 6.60 -16.04
C LYS A 129 -2.85 6.34 -16.21
N THR A 130 -2.00 7.32 -15.91
CA THR A 130 -0.54 7.17 -16.00
C THR A 130 0.11 6.88 -14.66
N HIS A 131 -0.62 6.95 -13.55
CA HIS A 131 -0.06 6.75 -12.22
C HIS A 131 -0.27 5.33 -11.71
N LEU A 132 0.81 4.71 -11.25
CA LEU A 132 0.79 3.40 -10.62
C LEU A 132 0.18 3.52 -9.23
N LEU A 133 -0.92 2.80 -9.02
CA LEU A 133 -1.47 2.56 -7.70
C LEU A 133 -0.83 1.30 -7.10
N GLU A 134 -0.78 0.21 -7.87
CA GLU A 134 -0.41 -1.12 -7.36
C GLU A 134 0.20 -2.02 -8.44
N VAL A 135 1.28 -2.74 -8.10
CA VAL A 135 1.86 -3.84 -8.92
C VAL A 135 2.06 -5.04 -8.00
N GLY A 136 0.95 -5.45 -7.38
CA GLY A 136 0.94 -6.30 -6.20
C GLY A 136 1.13 -5.52 -4.89
N ILE A 137 0.87 -6.22 -3.79
CA ILE A 137 0.70 -5.65 -2.47
C ILE A 137 1.41 -6.52 -1.45
N SER A 138 1.95 -5.86 -0.44
CA SER A 138 2.50 -6.47 0.75
C SER A 138 2.05 -5.72 2.02
N LEU A 139 2.50 -6.22 3.16
CA LEU A 139 2.26 -5.65 4.47
C LEU A 139 3.60 -5.27 5.10
N ALA A 140 3.74 -4.01 5.51
CA ALA A 140 4.86 -3.56 6.31
C ALA A 140 4.83 -4.16 7.71
N THR A 141 5.97 -4.14 8.41
CA THR A 141 6.09 -4.74 9.75
C THR A 141 5.21 -4.10 10.83
N ASN A 142 4.62 -2.93 10.54
CA ASN A 142 3.68 -2.21 11.38
C ASN A 142 2.21 -2.37 10.93
N GLY A 143 1.93 -3.28 9.99
CA GLY A 143 0.59 -3.49 9.43
C GLY A 143 0.21 -2.52 8.31
N ALA A 144 1.04 -1.52 7.98
CA ALA A 144 0.72 -0.61 6.88
C ALA A 144 0.72 -1.34 5.53
N ARG A 145 -0.21 -0.96 4.64
CA ARG A 145 -0.18 -1.42 3.24
C ARG A 145 1.11 -0.98 2.58
N TRP A 146 1.74 -1.89 1.85
CA TRP A 146 2.97 -1.62 1.14
C TRP A 146 2.87 -2.06 -0.31
N THR A 147 2.94 -1.12 -1.25
CA THR A 147 2.91 -1.41 -2.70
C THR A 147 4.31 -1.49 -3.30
N GLY A 148 5.35 -1.02 -2.58
CA GLY A 148 6.71 -0.91 -3.12
C GLY A 148 6.89 0.20 -4.16
N LEU A 149 5.86 1.03 -4.35
CA LEU A 149 5.85 2.16 -5.27
C LEU A 149 6.23 3.46 -4.56
N GLU A 150 6.83 4.36 -5.32
CA GLU A 150 7.01 5.75 -4.89
C GLU A 150 5.67 6.49 -4.88
N GLU A 151 5.61 7.58 -4.11
CA GLU A 151 4.43 8.43 -4.09
C GLU A 151 4.25 9.07 -5.48
N SER A 152 3.09 8.84 -6.09
CA SER A 152 2.78 9.28 -7.46
C SER A 152 3.77 8.77 -8.52
N GLU A 153 4.20 7.50 -8.42
CA GLU A 153 5.04 6.86 -9.42
C GLU A 153 4.29 6.74 -10.77
N TYR A 154 4.84 7.29 -11.85
CA TYR A 154 4.29 7.16 -13.20
C TYR A 154 4.60 5.80 -13.80
N ASP A 155 3.70 5.24 -14.61
CA ASP A 155 3.92 4.04 -15.40
C ASP A 155 4.67 4.37 -16.70
N GLN A 156 5.92 3.96 -16.75
CA GLN A 156 6.81 4.04 -17.92
C GLN A 156 7.27 2.64 -18.34
N GLY A 157 6.57 1.59 -17.89
CA GLY A 157 6.96 0.20 -18.10
C GLY A 157 8.08 -0.29 -17.17
N GLN A 158 8.53 0.53 -16.22
CA GLN A 158 9.61 0.17 -15.29
C GLN A 158 9.23 -0.96 -14.31
N ARG A 159 7.93 -1.23 -14.17
CA ARG A 159 7.39 -2.34 -13.37
C ARG A 159 6.82 -3.48 -14.22
N ASP A 160 7.12 -3.51 -15.52
CA ASP A 160 6.57 -4.53 -16.40
C ASP A 160 7.17 -5.92 -16.15
N GLY A 161 6.37 -6.95 -16.41
CA GLY A 161 6.69 -8.35 -16.18
C GLY A 161 5.70 -9.04 -15.25
N ILE A 162 6.05 -10.27 -14.91
CA ILE A 162 5.31 -11.07 -13.93
C ILE A 162 6.13 -11.15 -12.66
N HIS A 163 5.56 -10.64 -11.57
CA HIS A 163 6.24 -10.51 -10.28
C HIS A 163 5.58 -11.41 -9.24
N GLU A 164 6.38 -12.15 -8.50
CA GLU A 164 5.89 -12.83 -7.31
C GLU A 164 5.69 -11.82 -6.17
N VAL A 165 4.48 -11.79 -5.61
CA VAL A 165 4.07 -10.81 -4.59
C VAL A 165 3.35 -11.49 -3.42
N LEU A 166 3.24 -10.83 -2.27
CA LEU A 166 2.49 -11.40 -1.14
C LEU A 166 1.01 -11.56 -1.50
N ALA A 167 0.41 -10.51 -2.05
CA ALA A 167 -0.98 -10.45 -2.42
C ALA A 167 -1.18 -9.55 -3.64
N VAL A 168 -2.36 -9.61 -4.22
CA VAL A 168 -2.83 -8.68 -5.27
C VAL A 168 -4.19 -8.16 -4.86
N SER A 169 -4.56 -6.98 -5.37
CA SER A 169 -5.86 -6.37 -5.05
C SER A 169 -6.99 -7.27 -5.49
N THR A 170 -8.03 -7.38 -4.67
CA THR A 170 -9.28 -8.04 -5.05
C THR A 170 -10.00 -7.33 -6.20
N ALA A 171 -9.59 -6.11 -6.54
CA ALA A 171 -10.06 -5.37 -7.70
C ALA A 171 -9.45 -5.88 -9.01
N GLY A 172 -9.94 -7.02 -9.50
CA GLY A 172 -9.45 -7.70 -10.69
C GLY A 172 -8.63 -8.95 -10.39
N ALA A 173 -8.64 -9.46 -9.16
CA ALA A 173 -7.95 -10.70 -8.81
C ALA A 173 -8.57 -11.91 -9.51
N LEU A 174 -7.76 -12.71 -10.19
CA LEU A 174 -8.12 -14.03 -10.69
C LEU A 174 -7.63 -15.09 -9.69
N ILE A 175 -8.57 -15.77 -9.03
CA ILE A 175 -8.30 -16.75 -7.98
C ILE A 175 -8.75 -18.13 -8.43
N ARG A 176 -7.92 -19.13 -8.18
CA ARG A 176 -8.24 -20.51 -8.45
C ARG A 176 -9.39 -20.98 -7.54
N ARG A 177 -10.47 -21.52 -8.11
CA ARG A 177 -11.69 -21.86 -7.33
C ARG A 177 -11.45 -22.91 -6.26
N ASP A 178 -10.75 -23.99 -6.60
CA ASP A 178 -10.45 -25.08 -5.66
C ASP A 178 -9.68 -24.57 -4.42
N VAL A 179 -8.67 -23.74 -4.60
CA VAL A 179 -7.88 -23.11 -3.53
C VAL A 179 -8.71 -22.10 -2.74
N PHE A 180 -9.59 -21.33 -3.40
CA PHE A 180 -10.49 -20.42 -2.70
C PHE A 180 -11.43 -21.17 -1.75
N GLU A 181 -12.04 -22.26 -2.20
CA GLU A 181 -12.92 -23.09 -1.40
C GLU A 181 -12.15 -23.86 -0.30
N GLU A 182 -10.98 -24.42 -0.62
CA GLU A 182 -10.12 -25.13 0.33
C GLU A 182 -9.71 -24.24 1.51
N LEU A 183 -9.34 -22.99 1.23
CA LEU A 183 -8.91 -22.03 2.25
C LEU A 183 -10.08 -21.36 2.99
N GLY A 184 -11.32 -21.72 2.68
CA GLY A 184 -12.53 -21.18 3.30
C GLY A 184 -12.90 -19.77 2.86
N GLY A 185 -12.44 -19.33 1.68
CA GLY A 185 -12.72 -18.02 1.10
C GLY A 185 -12.06 -16.85 1.85
N PHE A 186 -12.63 -15.65 1.74
CA PHE A 186 -12.19 -14.48 2.51
C PHE A 186 -12.52 -14.60 4.00
N ASP A 187 -11.70 -13.98 4.87
CA ASP A 187 -11.92 -14.04 6.31
C ASP A 187 -13.17 -13.21 6.67
N LYS A 188 -14.13 -13.85 7.36
CA LYS A 188 -15.41 -13.22 7.72
C LYS A 188 -15.26 -12.06 8.70
N ASN A 189 -14.13 -11.98 9.41
CA ASN A 189 -13.83 -10.84 10.29
C ASN A 189 -13.32 -9.61 9.52
N LEU A 190 -13.02 -9.77 8.23
CA LEU A 190 -12.58 -8.69 7.33
C LEU A 190 -13.73 -8.29 6.40
N GLU A 191 -14.67 -7.50 6.93
CA GLU A 191 -15.85 -7.07 6.17
C GLU A 191 -15.50 -6.13 5.01
N LEU A 192 -14.47 -5.31 5.18
CA LEU A 192 -13.93 -4.43 4.13
C LEU A 192 -12.46 -4.12 4.42
N PHE A 193 -11.65 -4.03 3.38
CA PHE A 193 -10.19 -3.84 3.42
C PHE A 193 -9.42 -5.04 3.99
N ARG A 194 -8.22 -5.24 3.43
CA ARG A 194 -7.21 -6.22 3.88
C ARG A 194 -7.59 -7.68 3.66
N ASP A 195 -8.77 -7.94 3.13
CA ASP A 195 -9.22 -9.23 2.61
C ASP A 195 -8.25 -9.75 1.53
N ASP A 196 -7.77 -8.85 0.67
CA ASP A 196 -6.74 -9.08 -0.34
C ASP A 196 -5.43 -9.64 0.26
N VAL A 197 -4.83 -8.90 1.19
CA VAL A 197 -3.55 -9.24 1.83
C VAL A 197 -3.68 -10.46 2.73
N ASP A 198 -4.80 -10.60 3.44
CA ASP A 198 -5.04 -11.77 4.28
C ASP A 198 -5.13 -13.06 3.46
N PHE A 199 -5.94 -13.04 2.40
CA PHE A 199 -6.11 -14.20 1.54
C PHE A 199 -4.82 -14.53 0.80
N GLY A 200 -4.12 -13.53 0.24
CA GLY A 200 -2.80 -13.73 -0.38
C GLY A 200 -1.78 -14.35 0.58
N TRP A 201 -1.75 -13.91 1.85
CA TRP A 201 -0.93 -14.54 2.88
C TRP A 201 -1.32 -16.01 3.09
N ARG A 202 -2.61 -16.32 3.19
CA ARG A 202 -3.11 -17.70 3.36
C ARG A 202 -2.75 -18.59 2.17
N VAL A 203 -2.91 -18.10 0.94
CA VAL A 203 -2.49 -18.79 -0.29
C VAL A 203 -0.99 -19.11 -0.26
N ARG A 204 -0.16 -18.12 0.11
CA ARG A 204 1.29 -18.31 0.26
C ARG A 204 1.62 -19.37 1.29
N VAL A 205 1.04 -19.31 2.50
CA VAL A 205 1.36 -20.28 3.56
C VAL A 205 0.76 -21.67 3.33
N ALA A 206 -0.19 -21.80 2.41
CA ALA A 206 -0.66 -23.07 1.87
C ALA A 206 0.29 -23.65 0.80
N GLY A 207 1.39 -22.98 0.47
CA GLY A 207 2.41 -23.48 -0.46
C GLY A 207 2.17 -23.10 -1.93
N HIS A 208 1.18 -22.25 -2.20
CA HIS A 208 0.91 -21.72 -3.55
C HIS A 208 1.60 -20.37 -3.77
N SER A 209 1.73 -19.96 -5.02
CA SER A 209 2.26 -18.64 -5.36
C SER A 209 1.16 -17.64 -5.70
N VAL A 210 1.49 -16.36 -5.50
CA VAL A 210 0.65 -15.21 -5.84
C VAL A 210 1.46 -14.29 -6.74
N ILE A 211 0.91 -13.92 -7.89
CA ILE A 211 1.65 -13.15 -8.89
C ILE A 211 0.89 -11.90 -9.34
N SER A 212 1.63 -10.82 -9.55
CA SER A 212 1.15 -9.65 -10.29
C SER A 212 1.54 -9.80 -11.75
N VAL A 213 0.59 -9.62 -12.64
CA VAL A 213 0.77 -9.72 -14.10
C VAL A 213 0.62 -8.32 -14.68
N SER A 214 1.74 -7.65 -15.00
CA SER A 214 1.70 -6.24 -15.36
C SER A 214 1.02 -5.94 -16.71
N SER A 215 0.96 -6.94 -17.60
CA SER A 215 0.26 -6.82 -18.90
C SER A 215 -1.26 -6.84 -18.74
N ALA A 216 -1.77 -7.36 -17.62
CA ALA A 216 -3.15 -7.17 -17.23
C ALA A 216 -3.26 -5.81 -16.51
N ILE A 217 -4.02 -4.89 -17.10
CA ILE A 217 -4.13 -3.51 -16.61
C ILE A 217 -5.55 -3.26 -16.10
N GLY A 218 -5.65 -2.64 -14.93
CA GLY A 218 -6.90 -2.09 -14.39
C GLY A 218 -6.73 -0.63 -13.96
N TYR A 219 -7.82 0.13 -13.95
CA TYR A 219 -7.87 1.52 -13.50
C TYR A 219 -8.84 1.61 -12.33
N HIS A 220 -8.35 2.02 -11.17
CA HIS A 220 -9.07 1.88 -9.91
C HIS A 220 -9.34 3.25 -9.28
N ALA A 221 -10.59 3.52 -8.88
CA ALA A 221 -10.95 4.80 -8.26
C ALA A 221 -10.64 4.85 -6.76
N GLN A 222 -10.66 3.68 -6.11
CA GLN A 222 -10.36 3.47 -4.69
C GLN A 222 -11.40 4.23 -3.85
N ALA A 223 -12.67 4.14 -4.26
CA ALA A 223 -13.75 4.98 -3.78
C ALA A 223 -13.92 4.90 -2.25
N SER A 224 -13.88 3.70 -1.69
CA SER A 224 -13.96 3.48 -0.23
C SER A 224 -12.69 3.93 0.52
N ALA A 225 -11.50 3.73 -0.07
CA ALA A 225 -10.24 4.08 0.59
C ALA A 225 -9.93 5.58 0.52
N THR A 226 -10.49 6.29 -0.46
CA THR A 226 -10.33 7.74 -0.67
C THR A 226 -11.52 8.56 -0.16
N GLU A 227 -12.41 7.93 0.62
CA GLU A 227 -13.59 8.56 1.24
C GLU A 227 -14.56 9.20 0.21
N ARG A 228 -14.51 8.76 -1.05
CA ARG A 228 -15.48 9.15 -2.09
C ARG A 228 -16.79 8.38 -1.98
N ARG A 229 -16.81 7.31 -1.18
CA ARG A 229 -17.97 6.46 -0.87
C ARG A 229 -18.09 6.27 0.65
N ASN A 230 -19.31 6.32 1.16
CA ASN A 230 -19.61 5.98 2.55
C ASN A 230 -19.47 4.48 2.79
N ILE A 231 -18.98 4.08 3.96
CA ILE A 231 -18.77 2.67 4.32
C ILE A 231 -19.87 2.22 5.27
N ASP A 232 -20.67 1.26 4.82
CA ASP A 232 -21.86 0.78 5.53
C ASP A 232 -21.73 -0.68 6.01
N VAL A 233 -20.56 -1.05 6.53
CA VAL A 233 -20.32 -2.38 7.13
C VAL A 233 -20.37 -2.31 8.66
N LYS A 234 -20.70 -3.42 9.33
CA LYS A 234 -20.89 -3.47 10.80
C LYS A 234 -19.63 -3.05 11.56
N GLY A 235 -18.46 -3.42 11.05
CA GLY A 235 -17.16 -3.11 11.61
C GLY A 235 -16.76 -1.63 11.46
N ALA A 236 -17.41 -0.87 10.57
CA ALA A 236 -17.14 0.55 10.36
C ALA A 236 -17.96 1.42 11.32
N LEU A 237 -17.65 1.36 12.62
CA LEU A 237 -18.30 2.21 13.62
C LEU A 237 -18.21 3.69 13.21
N PHE A 238 -19.36 4.34 13.08
CA PHE A 238 -19.51 5.75 12.67
C PHE A 238 -18.90 6.09 11.30
N HIS A 239 -18.89 5.15 10.35
CA HIS A 239 -18.39 5.36 8.98
C HIS A 239 -16.94 5.85 8.94
N ARG A 240 -16.06 5.33 9.82
CA ARG A 240 -14.65 5.72 9.89
C ARG A 240 -13.74 4.74 9.12
N PRO A 241 -13.42 4.99 7.82
CA PRO A 241 -12.57 4.11 7.01
C PRO A 241 -11.21 3.84 7.63
N LEU A 242 -10.55 4.88 8.15
CA LEU A 242 -9.21 4.73 8.69
C LEU A 242 -9.20 3.79 9.90
N LEU A 243 -10.17 3.91 10.79
CA LEU A 243 -10.29 3.05 11.96
C LEU A 243 -10.38 1.58 11.56
N LEU A 244 -11.29 1.27 10.62
CA LEU A 244 -11.49 -0.08 10.12
C LEU A 244 -10.22 -0.61 9.43
N ASP A 245 -9.60 0.18 8.54
CA ASP A 245 -8.36 -0.20 7.86
C ASP A 245 -7.23 -0.49 8.86
N ARG A 246 -7.09 0.34 9.90
CA ARG A 246 -6.06 0.15 10.95
C ARG A 246 -6.34 -1.09 11.81
N GLN A 247 -7.59 -1.32 12.18
CA GLN A 247 -7.99 -2.51 12.94
C GLN A 247 -7.71 -3.77 12.13
N ASN A 248 -8.10 -3.79 10.86
CA ASN A 248 -7.89 -4.92 9.95
C ASN A 248 -6.40 -5.13 9.65
N ALA A 249 -5.62 -4.07 9.48
CA ALA A 249 -4.17 -4.15 9.35
C ALA A 249 -3.50 -4.84 10.55
N ALA A 250 -3.87 -4.45 11.77
CA ALA A 250 -3.39 -5.07 12.99
C ALA A 250 -3.84 -6.53 13.10
N TYR A 251 -5.12 -6.79 12.83
CA TYR A 251 -5.72 -8.11 12.83
C TYR A 251 -4.99 -9.07 11.88
N VAL A 252 -4.80 -8.70 10.61
CA VAL A 252 -4.12 -9.53 9.60
C VAL A 252 -2.68 -9.83 10.01
N LEU A 253 -1.96 -8.83 10.52
CA LEU A 253 -0.59 -9.03 10.99
C LEU A 253 -0.55 -10.01 12.17
N LEU A 254 -1.39 -9.81 13.18
CA LEU A 254 -1.41 -10.66 14.37
C LEU A 254 -1.94 -12.07 14.07
N ALA A 255 -2.93 -12.21 13.19
CA ALA A 255 -3.56 -13.49 12.88
C ALA A 255 -2.66 -14.39 12.01
N ASN A 256 -1.82 -13.81 11.14
CA ASN A 256 -0.89 -14.57 10.30
C ASN A 256 0.51 -14.80 10.92
N SER A 257 0.87 -14.04 11.95
CA SER A 257 2.20 -14.11 12.57
C SER A 257 2.43 -15.37 13.42
N THR A 258 3.69 -15.77 13.57
CA THR A 258 4.07 -16.88 14.47
C THR A 258 3.81 -16.52 15.93
N SER A 259 3.32 -17.48 16.74
CA SER A 259 2.92 -17.23 18.14
C SER A 259 4.05 -16.63 19.02
N TRP A 260 5.31 -16.99 18.76
CA TRP A 260 6.47 -16.48 19.50
C TRP A 260 6.72 -14.98 19.32
N VAL A 261 6.36 -14.43 18.17
CA VAL A 261 6.58 -13.01 17.83
C VAL A 261 5.38 -12.15 18.24
N LEU A 262 4.27 -12.79 18.61
CA LEU A 262 3.00 -12.13 18.90
C LEU A 262 3.10 -11.10 20.04
N PRO A 263 3.71 -11.39 21.22
CA PRO A 263 3.81 -10.39 22.29
C PRO A 263 4.58 -9.14 21.85
N TRP A 264 5.65 -9.35 21.08
CA TRP A 264 6.43 -8.25 20.52
C TRP A 264 5.63 -7.41 19.52
N LEU A 265 4.86 -8.05 18.64
CA LEU A 265 4.01 -7.33 17.66
C LEU A 265 2.91 -6.54 18.35
N VAL A 266 2.26 -7.10 19.38
CA VAL A 266 1.24 -6.37 20.16
C VAL A 266 1.85 -5.12 20.80
N LEU A 267 3.00 -5.24 21.44
CA LEU A 267 3.71 -4.08 22.00
C LEU A 267 4.10 -3.08 20.91
N GLN A 268 4.66 -3.54 19.80
CA GLN A 268 5.06 -2.68 18.68
C GLN A 268 3.87 -1.92 18.08
N LEU A 269 2.73 -2.58 17.88
CA LEU A 269 1.51 -1.97 17.37
C LEU A 269 0.95 -0.96 18.37
N PHE A 270 0.94 -1.30 19.66
CA PHE A 270 0.50 -0.40 20.73
C PHE A 270 1.35 0.87 20.80
N PHE A 271 2.67 0.75 20.94
CA PHE A 271 3.56 1.93 20.98
C PHE A 271 3.53 2.71 19.65
N GLY A 272 3.45 2.01 18.52
CA GLY A 272 3.30 2.64 17.21
C GLY A 272 1.99 3.41 17.05
N ALA A 273 0.90 2.93 17.66
CA ALA A 273 -0.39 3.65 17.72
C ALA A 273 -0.29 4.89 18.63
N VAL A 274 0.34 4.77 19.81
CA VAL A 274 0.55 5.92 20.72
C VAL A 274 1.36 7.04 20.05
N ILE A 275 2.46 6.69 19.37
CA ILE A 275 3.30 7.66 18.66
C ILE A 275 2.51 8.35 17.56
N ARG A 276 1.79 7.60 16.72
CA ARG A 276 0.97 8.17 15.63
C ARG A 276 -0.17 9.03 16.17
N ALA A 277 -0.88 8.57 17.20
CA ALA A 277 -1.94 9.32 17.85
C ALA A 277 -1.42 10.67 18.39
N THR A 278 -0.24 10.67 19.03
CA THR A 278 0.41 11.91 19.48
C THR A 278 0.75 12.82 18.29
N GLY A 279 1.26 12.26 17.20
CA GLY A 279 1.50 13.01 15.95
C GLY A 279 0.22 13.64 15.38
N TYR A 280 -0.90 12.91 15.36
CA TYR A 280 -2.20 13.42 14.94
C TYR A 280 -2.71 14.54 15.86
N LEU A 281 -2.51 14.42 17.18
CA LEU A 281 -2.86 15.50 18.12
C LEU A 281 -2.06 16.78 17.83
N PHE A 282 -0.75 16.68 17.57
CA PHE A 282 0.05 17.83 17.14
C PHE A 282 -0.41 18.40 15.79
N ALA A 283 -0.91 17.56 14.89
CA ALA A 283 -1.53 17.96 13.63
C ALA A 283 -2.96 18.52 13.80
N LYS A 284 -3.47 18.64 15.03
CA LYS A 284 -4.85 19.06 15.35
C LYS A 284 -5.93 18.16 14.74
N LEU A 285 -5.64 16.87 14.66
CA LEU A 285 -6.49 15.83 14.09
C LEU A 285 -6.94 14.81 15.17
N PRO A 286 -7.76 15.22 16.16
CA PRO A 286 -8.10 14.36 17.30
C PRO A 286 -8.93 13.12 16.94
N GLY A 287 -9.74 13.18 15.88
CA GLY A 287 -10.51 12.02 15.38
C GLY A 287 -9.57 10.89 14.95
N TYR A 288 -8.61 11.20 14.08
CA TYR A 288 -7.61 10.24 13.62
C TYR A 288 -6.70 9.72 14.75
N ALA A 289 -6.40 10.56 15.75
CA ALA A 289 -5.70 10.11 16.95
C ALA A 289 -6.50 9.06 17.73
N SER A 290 -7.82 9.27 17.87
CA SER A 290 -8.70 8.33 18.53
C SER A 290 -8.83 7.02 17.77
N ASP A 291 -8.86 7.08 16.43
CA ASP A 291 -8.99 5.91 15.56
C ASP A 291 -7.78 4.97 15.68
N GLU A 292 -6.55 5.51 15.77
CA GLU A 292 -5.34 4.71 15.95
C GLU A 292 -5.35 3.92 17.28
N ILE A 293 -5.80 4.55 18.36
CA ILE A 293 -5.85 3.91 19.68
C ILE A 293 -7.00 2.90 19.74
N LEU A 294 -8.19 3.26 19.26
CA LEU A 294 -9.37 2.39 19.31
C LEU A 294 -9.17 1.12 18.49
N ALA A 295 -8.56 1.24 17.30
CA ALA A 295 -8.27 0.10 16.42
C ALA A 295 -7.44 -0.99 17.12
N ILE A 296 -6.40 -0.59 17.87
CA ILE A 296 -5.54 -1.53 18.59
C ILE A 296 -6.19 -1.99 19.90
N ALA A 297 -6.82 -1.08 20.64
CA ALA A 297 -7.46 -1.40 21.91
C ALA A 297 -8.57 -2.45 21.74
N ASN A 298 -9.40 -2.33 20.70
CA ASN A 298 -10.49 -3.28 20.44
C ASN A 298 -9.96 -4.71 20.23
N LEU A 299 -8.87 -4.86 19.48
CA LEU A 299 -8.23 -6.15 19.20
C LEU A 299 -7.61 -6.80 20.44
N ILE A 300 -7.11 -5.99 21.38
CA ILE A 300 -6.55 -6.46 22.65
C ILE A 300 -7.67 -6.86 23.63
N ILE A 301 -8.76 -6.09 23.68
CA ILE A 301 -9.88 -6.31 24.61
C ILE A 301 -10.73 -7.50 24.17
N HIS A 302 -10.93 -7.70 22.86
CA HIS A 302 -11.75 -8.79 22.31
C HIS A 302 -10.90 -9.77 21.48
N PRO A 303 -10.01 -10.57 22.10
CA PRO A 303 -9.07 -11.43 21.38
C PRO A 303 -9.71 -12.71 20.82
N ALA A 304 -10.98 -12.98 21.08
CA ALA A 304 -11.64 -14.24 20.74
C ALA A 304 -11.62 -14.51 19.22
N GLU A 305 -11.96 -13.49 18.42
CA GLU A 305 -11.94 -13.55 16.95
C GLU A 305 -10.53 -13.83 16.43
N LEU A 306 -9.53 -13.12 16.97
CA LEU A 306 -8.12 -13.32 16.65
C LEU A 306 -7.66 -14.75 16.98
N ILE A 307 -8.03 -15.27 18.16
CA ILE A 307 -7.68 -16.63 18.57
C ILE A 307 -8.33 -17.67 17.65
N SER A 308 -9.60 -17.48 17.29
CA SER A 308 -10.31 -18.37 16.36
C SER A 308 -9.62 -18.39 14.99
N ALA A 309 -9.37 -17.21 14.42
CA ALA A 309 -8.73 -17.07 13.12
C ALA A 309 -7.34 -17.71 13.09
N ARG A 310 -6.55 -17.55 14.16
CA ARG A 310 -5.24 -18.22 14.29
C ARG A 310 -5.35 -19.75 14.31
N LYS A 311 -6.39 -20.30 14.95
CA LYS A 311 -6.63 -21.75 14.96
C LYS A 311 -7.00 -22.25 13.57
N ASP A 312 -7.87 -21.52 12.86
CA ASP A 312 -8.31 -21.90 11.52
C ASP A 312 -7.17 -21.82 10.50
N ARG A 313 -6.39 -20.73 10.51
CA ARG A 313 -5.21 -20.57 9.65
C ARG A 313 -4.15 -21.64 9.84
N LYS A 314 -4.04 -22.21 11.06
CA LYS A 314 -3.09 -23.29 11.34
C LYS A 314 -3.44 -24.58 10.59
N LYS A 315 -4.72 -24.81 10.23
CA LYS A 315 -5.18 -26.03 9.55
C LYS A 315 -4.62 -26.15 8.13
N HIS A 316 -4.57 -25.05 7.40
CA HIS A 316 -4.15 -25.00 5.99
C HIS A 316 -2.69 -24.53 5.82
N ARG A 317 -1.96 -24.35 6.93
CA ARG A 317 -0.57 -23.88 6.88
C ARG A 317 0.38 -25.04 6.58
N LEU A 318 0.80 -25.15 5.33
CA LEU A 318 1.79 -26.13 4.88
C LEU A 318 3.24 -25.61 5.03
N ILE A 319 3.48 -24.31 4.82
CA ILE A 319 4.80 -23.69 4.98
C ILE A 319 4.84 -22.75 6.19
N SER A 320 6.05 -22.52 6.71
CA SER A 320 6.25 -21.58 7.82
C SER A 320 5.80 -20.17 7.42
N SER A 321 5.15 -19.44 8.33
CA SER A 321 4.84 -18.02 8.14
C SER A 321 6.09 -17.16 7.87
N ARG A 322 7.30 -17.69 8.14
CA ARG A 322 8.56 -17.02 7.78
C ARG A 322 8.82 -16.98 6.27
N ALA A 323 8.27 -17.92 5.49
CA ALA A 323 8.42 -17.89 4.03
C ALA A 323 7.84 -16.61 3.41
N VAL A 324 6.83 -16.02 4.06
CA VAL A 324 6.25 -14.73 3.66
C VAL A 324 7.17 -13.54 3.94
N GLN A 325 8.19 -13.68 4.79
CA GLN A 325 9.08 -12.56 5.14
C GLN A 325 9.85 -12.00 3.95
N GLU A 326 10.07 -12.79 2.89
CA GLU A 326 10.69 -12.32 1.65
C GLU A 326 9.88 -11.21 0.99
N PHE A 327 8.55 -11.27 1.10
CA PHE A 327 7.66 -10.26 0.52
C PHE A 327 7.44 -9.06 1.45
N ILE A 328 7.83 -9.16 2.72
CA ILE A 328 7.69 -8.06 3.69
C ILE A 328 8.88 -7.10 3.52
N PRO A 329 8.64 -5.79 3.29
CA PRO A 329 9.73 -4.84 3.09
C PRO A 329 10.63 -4.75 4.32
N SER A 330 11.93 -4.55 4.10
CA SER A 330 12.87 -4.35 5.20
C SER A 330 12.53 -3.08 6.01
N ARG A 331 12.84 -3.08 7.30
CA ARG A 331 12.59 -1.92 8.18
C ARG A 331 13.30 -0.65 7.70
N PHE A 332 14.47 -0.80 7.09
CA PHE A 332 15.23 0.32 6.52
C PHE A 332 14.51 0.93 5.31
N LEU A 333 13.95 0.11 4.42
CA LEU A 333 13.15 0.58 3.29
C LEU A 333 11.90 1.32 3.77
N GLN A 334 11.21 0.78 4.77
CA GLN A 334 10.05 1.42 5.40
C GLN A 334 10.40 2.78 6.01
N LEU A 335 11.53 2.88 6.71
CA LEU A 335 12.01 4.14 7.28
C LEU A 335 12.36 5.15 6.18
N ARG A 336 13.09 4.71 5.16
CA ARG A 336 13.46 5.55 4.01
C ARG A 336 12.23 6.10 3.31
N SER A 337 11.22 5.27 3.05
CA SER A 337 9.96 5.73 2.42
C SER A 337 9.20 6.70 3.31
N ALA A 338 9.18 6.49 4.63
CA ALA A 338 8.55 7.41 5.57
C ALA A 338 9.25 8.78 5.56
N ILE A 339 10.58 8.79 5.56
CA ILE A 339 11.38 10.03 5.44
C ILE A 339 11.12 10.71 4.09
N ALA A 340 11.07 9.94 2.99
CA ALA A 340 10.79 10.47 1.66
C ALA A 340 9.40 11.14 1.60
N ARG A 341 8.37 10.52 2.18
CA ARG A 341 7.02 11.10 2.28
C ARG A 341 6.96 12.36 3.14
N LEU A 342 7.67 12.37 4.27
CA LEU A 342 7.78 13.57 5.09
C LEU A 342 8.49 14.70 4.33
N ALA A 343 9.55 14.37 3.59
CA ALA A 343 10.28 15.32 2.76
C ALA A 343 9.43 15.84 1.59
N SER A 344 8.66 14.97 0.90
CA SER A 344 7.74 15.36 -0.17
C SER A 344 6.64 16.27 0.36
N THR A 345 6.02 15.92 1.47
CA THR A 345 4.96 16.72 2.13
C THR A 345 5.50 18.07 2.60
N ALA A 346 6.66 18.09 3.26
CA ALA A 346 7.31 19.33 3.69
C ALA A 346 7.68 20.21 2.49
N ARG A 347 8.20 19.61 1.42
CA ARG A 347 8.51 20.29 0.17
C ARG A 347 7.26 20.89 -0.48
N ALA A 348 6.16 20.14 -0.56
CA ALA A 348 4.90 20.61 -1.13
C ALA A 348 4.32 21.81 -0.34
N LYS A 349 4.42 21.79 1.00
CA LYS A 349 4.00 22.92 1.85
C LYS A 349 4.91 24.14 1.72
N LEU A 350 6.23 23.93 1.65
CA LEU A 350 7.22 25.00 1.57
C LEU A 350 7.33 25.60 0.16
N ILE A 351 7.08 24.79 -0.87
CA ILE A 351 7.12 25.13 -2.29
C ILE A 351 5.81 24.62 -2.91
N PRO A 352 4.69 25.34 -2.72
CA PRO A 352 3.46 25.03 -3.42
C PRO A 352 3.71 25.14 -4.92
N GLU A 353 3.23 24.14 -5.67
CA GLU A 353 3.34 24.14 -7.11
C GLU A 353 2.55 25.31 -7.67
N ARG A 354 3.24 26.26 -8.31
CA ARG A 354 2.58 27.29 -9.08
C ARG A 354 2.23 26.63 -10.42
N GLN A 355 0.95 26.36 -10.65
CA GLN A 355 0.46 26.05 -12.00
C GLN A 355 0.92 27.21 -12.91
N VAL A 356 1.85 26.93 -13.80
CA VAL A 356 2.17 27.84 -14.89
C VAL A 356 1.23 27.43 -16.01
N ASN A 357 0.21 28.25 -16.27
CA ASN A 357 -0.64 28.11 -17.45
C ASN A 357 0.24 28.42 -18.68
N THR A 358 0.95 27.42 -19.20
CA THR A 358 1.51 27.48 -20.54
C THR A 358 0.38 27.21 -21.51
N VAL A 359 -0.21 28.28 -22.06
CA VAL A 359 -1.08 28.18 -23.25
C VAL A 359 -0.24 27.58 -24.38
N PRO A 360 -0.57 26.40 -24.92
CA PRO A 360 0.06 25.93 -26.14
C PRO A 360 -0.52 26.72 -27.30
N SER A 361 0.34 27.31 -28.12
CA SER A 361 -0.07 27.84 -29.42
C SER A 361 -0.20 26.66 -30.39
N SER A 362 -1.42 26.16 -30.56
CA SER A 362 -1.73 25.26 -31.68
C SER A 362 -3.22 25.36 -32.02
N ASP A 363 -3.52 25.94 -33.18
CA ASP A 363 -4.85 26.03 -33.79
C ASP A 363 -5.35 24.64 -34.21
N LEU A 364 -6.01 23.91 -33.31
CA LEU A 364 -6.95 22.84 -33.67
C LEU A 364 -8.09 22.81 -32.64
N THR A 365 -9.29 23.13 -33.11
CA THR A 365 -10.53 23.23 -32.34
C THR A 365 -11.07 21.86 -31.92
N PHE A 366 -10.84 21.35 -30.70
CA PHE A 366 -11.71 20.34 -30.05
C PHE A 366 -11.56 20.31 -28.51
N ASN A 367 -12.71 20.35 -27.82
CA ASN A 367 -13.04 20.00 -26.42
C ASN A 367 -12.32 20.70 -25.25
N GLU A 368 -13.03 21.62 -24.56
CA GLU A 368 -12.54 22.47 -23.46
C GLU A 368 -12.45 21.80 -22.07
N GLU A 369 -12.53 20.46 -21.94
CA GLU A 369 -12.44 19.80 -20.61
C GLU A 369 -11.25 18.83 -20.45
N GLU A 370 -10.40 18.66 -21.46
CA GLU A 370 -9.39 17.58 -21.48
C GLU A 370 -7.94 18.02 -21.19
N ASP A 371 -7.70 19.31 -20.92
CA ASP A 371 -6.34 19.89 -20.92
C ASP A 371 -5.79 20.33 -19.54
N LEU A 372 -6.40 19.89 -18.43
CA LEU A 372 -5.94 20.27 -17.07
C LEU A 372 -4.82 19.40 -16.48
N LEU A 373 -4.28 18.43 -17.20
CA LEU A 373 -3.37 17.43 -16.61
C LEU A 373 -2.11 17.13 -17.44
N THR A 374 -1.25 18.13 -17.65
CA THR A 374 0.20 17.87 -17.59
C THR A 374 0.96 19.12 -17.14
N PRO A 375 1.78 19.02 -16.07
CA PRO A 375 2.96 19.87 -15.97
C PRO A 375 4.22 19.01 -15.96
N SER A 376 4.94 19.02 -17.08
CA SER A 376 6.38 18.74 -17.04
C SER A 376 7.10 20.01 -16.57
N THR A 377 7.76 19.98 -15.42
CA THR A 377 8.71 21.06 -15.07
C THR A 377 10.02 20.50 -14.53
N SER A 378 11.11 20.78 -15.25
CA SER A 378 12.46 20.73 -14.68
C SER A 378 12.57 21.84 -13.63
N ARG A 379 12.99 21.50 -12.40
CA ARG A 379 13.09 22.48 -11.29
C ARG A 379 14.55 22.74 -10.94
N SER A 380 14.93 24.02 -10.99
CA SER A 380 16.25 24.48 -10.55
C SER A 380 16.30 24.62 -9.03
N TRP A 381 17.21 23.87 -8.37
CA TRP A 381 17.43 23.88 -6.91
C TRP A 381 17.73 25.30 -6.36
N LYS A 382 18.16 26.23 -7.20
CA LYS A 382 18.47 27.62 -6.83
C LYS A 382 17.28 28.36 -6.19
N TYR A 383 16.04 28.03 -6.55
CA TYR A 383 14.84 28.67 -5.98
C TYR A 383 14.56 28.32 -4.51
N VAL A 384 15.20 27.28 -3.97
CA VAL A 384 15.10 26.94 -2.54
C VAL A 384 15.75 28.02 -1.68
N PHE A 385 16.86 28.61 -2.16
CA PHE A 385 17.62 29.63 -1.43
C PHE A 385 17.06 31.04 -1.56
N THR A 386 16.14 31.29 -2.51
CA THR A 386 15.51 32.61 -2.68
C THR A 386 14.33 32.84 -1.72
N ARG A 387 13.94 31.84 -0.91
CA ARG A 387 12.84 32.00 0.06
C ARG A 387 13.38 32.57 1.38
N PRO A 388 12.86 33.71 1.86
CA PRO A 388 13.43 34.42 3.01
C PRO A 388 13.36 33.60 4.29
N LEU A 389 12.32 32.79 4.48
CA LEU A 389 12.18 31.89 5.62
C LEU A 389 13.23 30.76 5.63
N ILE A 390 13.52 30.16 4.47
CA ILE A 390 14.51 29.09 4.35
C ILE A 390 15.92 29.66 4.51
N ALA A 391 16.19 30.82 3.90
CA ALA A 391 17.44 31.53 4.07
C ALA A 391 17.68 31.94 5.53
N ALA A 392 16.65 32.50 6.20
CA ALA A 392 16.73 32.86 7.62
C ALA A 392 16.93 31.63 8.52
N ALA A 393 16.18 30.54 8.29
CA ALA A 393 16.32 29.32 9.06
C ALA A 393 17.72 28.70 8.89
N ALA A 394 18.21 28.59 7.65
CA ALA A 394 19.56 28.09 7.35
C ALA A 394 20.65 28.96 7.99
N LEU A 395 20.48 30.29 7.94
CA LEU A 395 21.39 31.24 8.60
C LEU A 395 21.37 31.05 10.11
N ILE A 396 20.20 30.93 10.74
CA ILE A 396 20.06 30.67 12.18
C ILE A 396 20.69 29.34 12.55
N THR A 397 20.51 28.28 11.75
CA THR A 397 21.14 26.98 11.98
C THR A 397 22.66 27.08 11.90
N LEU A 398 23.20 27.78 10.89
CA LEU A 398 24.65 28.01 10.76
C LEU A 398 25.21 28.82 11.92
N ILE A 399 24.52 29.91 12.32
CA ILE A 399 24.90 30.71 13.49
C ILE A 399 24.85 29.85 14.75
N SER A 400 23.81 29.04 14.92
CA SER A 400 23.65 28.15 16.08
C SER A 400 24.74 27.09 16.14
N PHE A 401 25.13 26.50 15.00
CA PHE A 401 26.21 25.53 14.93
C PHE A 401 27.58 26.19 15.22
N ALA A 402 27.80 27.39 14.64
CA ALA A 402 28.98 28.19 14.90
C ALA A 402 29.06 28.70 16.34
N TRP A 403 27.93 28.86 17.04
CA TRP A 403 27.89 29.19 18.47
C TRP A 403 28.00 27.96 19.36
N ALA A 404 27.44 26.82 18.95
CA ALA A 404 27.50 25.57 19.68
C ALA A 404 28.94 25.05 19.87
N ARG A 405 29.90 25.48 19.03
CA ARG A 405 31.34 25.19 19.22
C ARG A 405 31.90 25.67 20.57
N HIS A 406 31.27 26.66 21.18
CA HIS A 406 31.66 27.20 22.49
C HIS A 406 30.95 26.53 23.66
N ARG A 407 29.93 25.70 23.37
CA ARG A 407 29.09 25.05 24.39
C ARG A 407 29.72 23.78 24.94
N LEU A 408 30.48 23.08 24.11
CA LEU A 408 31.33 21.98 24.53
C LEU A 408 32.70 22.62 24.82
N GLY A 409 33.09 22.67 26.10
CA GLY A 409 34.43 23.12 26.47
C GLY A 409 35.53 22.26 25.81
N SER A 410 36.79 22.59 26.05
CA SER A 410 37.90 21.75 25.56
C SER A 410 37.76 20.33 26.11
N ILE A 411 37.54 19.35 25.22
CA ILE A 411 37.60 17.94 25.58
C ILE A 411 39.08 17.60 25.76
N SER A 412 39.54 17.50 27.00
CA SER A 412 40.92 17.13 27.34
C SER A 412 40.92 15.94 28.31
N GLY A 413 41.74 14.94 28.03
CA GLY A 413 41.95 13.76 28.88
C GLY A 413 43.28 13.09 28.53
N GLY A 414 43.83 12.26 29.43
CA GLY A 414 45.22 11.77 29.36
C GLY A 414 45.61 10.97 28.10
N ALA A 415 44.66 10.59 27.25
CA ALA A 415 44.90 9.92 25.97
C ALA A 415 44.52 10.76 24.73
N LEU A 416 43.95 11.96 24.91
CA LEU A 416 43.53 12.84 23.82
C LEU A 416 44.47 14.04 23.73
N ALA A 417 45.03 14.29 22.55
CA ALA A 417 45.81 15.50 22.26
C ALA A 417 44.95 16.75 22.47
N GLN A 418 45.50 17.79 23.11
CA GLN A 418 44.81 19.07 23.19
C GLN A 418 44.63 19.64 21.78
N SER A 419 43.39 19.96 21.41
CA SER A 419 43.11 20.63 20.13
C SER A 419 43.67 22.05 20.17
N PRO A 420 44.46 22.48 19.16
CA PRO A 420 44.95 23.84 19.08
C PRO A 420 43.80 24.87 19.05
N HIS A 421 44.04 26.05 19.60
CA HIS A 421 43.04 27.12 19.67
C HIS A 421 42.70 27.71 18.28
N HIS A 422 43.62 27.62 17.31
CA HIS A 422 43.43 28.13 15.95
C HIS A 422 43.75 27.05 14.92
N TYR A 423 43.03 27.06 13.78
CA TYR A 423 43.26 26.11 12.69
C TYR A 423 44.68 26.21 12.10
N ASN A 424 45.25 27.43 12.09
CA ASN A 424 46.62 27.67 11.64
C ASN A 424 47.65 26.93 12.48
N ASP A 425 47.41 26.80 13.78
CA ASP A 425 48.32 26.10 14.69
C ASP A 425 48.26 24.59 14.44
N LEU A 426 47.08 24.06 14.07
CA LEU A 426 46.93 22.66 13.65
C LEU A 426 47.66 22.39 12.32
N LEU A 427 47.56 23.30 11.35
CA LEU A 427 48.28 23.20 10.07
C LEU A 427 49.80 23.25 10.27
N LYS A 428 50.29 24.14 11.14
CA LYS A 428 51.71 24.19 11.51
C LYS A 428 52.17 22.94 12.24
N LEU A 429 51.34 22.41 13.15
CA LEU A 429 51.62 21.17 13.85
C LEU A 429 51.67 19.99 12.86
N TYR A 430 50.79 19.93 11.87
CA TYR A 430 50.76 18.85 10.86
C TYR A 430 51.93 18.93 9.87
N LEU A 431 52.27 20.14 9.40
CA LEU A 431 53.33 20.36 8.41
C LEU A 431 54.74 20.48 9.02
N GLY A 432 54.84 20.52 10.35
CA GLY A 432 56.11 20.63 11.06
C GLY A 432 56.96 19.38 10.85
N SER A 433 58.24 19.55 10.51
CA SER A 433 59.19 18.44 10.37
C SER A 433 59.69 17.89 11.71
N TRP A 434 59.32 18.54 12.82
CA TRP A 434 59.70 18.18 14.19
C TRP A 434 58.50 18.37 15.12
N HIS A 435 58.19 17.35 15.90
CA HIS A 435 57.17 17.41 16.95
C HIS A 435 57.86 17.16 18.29
N GLU A 436 57.52 17.92 19.34
CA GLU A 436 58.10 17.80 20.68
C GLU A 436 57.66 16.53 21.44
N ILE A 437 57.18 15.51 20.72
CA ILE A 437 56.55 14.32 21.28
C ILE A 437 57.50 13.13 21.06
N GLY A 438 58.38 12.90 22.03
CA GLY A 438 59.35 11.80 22.02
C GLY A 438 58.88 10.57 22.82
N MET A 439 59.55 9.43 22.62
CA MET A 439 59.35 8.23 23.45
C MET A 439 59.60 8.58 24.93
N GLY A 440 58.59 8.36 25.78
CA GLY A 440 58.64 8.66 27.21
C GLY A 440 58.09 10.04 27.61
N SER A 441 57.58 10.85 26.66
CA SER A 441 56.87 12.08 27.02
C SER A 441 55.49 11.77 27.62
N GLY A 442 55.08 12.53 28.64
CA GLY A 442 53.75 12.46 29.25
C GLY A 442 52.66 13.20 28.46
N LEU A 443 52.96 13.62 27.23
CA LEU A 443 52.09 14.40 26.36
C LEU A 443 51.37 13.46 25.38
N SER A 444 50.10 13.72 25.11
CA SER A 444 49.28 12.91 24.20
C SER A 444 49.59 13.23 22.73
N THR A 445 49.95 12.20 21.95
CA THR A 445 50.21 12.30 20.51
C THR A 445 48.89 12.26 19.72
N PRO A 446 48.67 13.19 18.76
CA PRO A 446 47.59 13.04 17.79
C PRO A 446 47.83 11.82 16.88
N PRO A 447 46.79 11.10 16.41
CA PRO A 447 46.95 9.86 15.63
C PRO A 447 47.60 10.03 14.23
N TRP A 448 47.95 11.25 13.83
CA TRP A 448 48.58 11.58 12.54
C TRP A 448 50.04 12.02 12.67
N VAL A 449 50.57 12.08 13.90
CA VAL A 449 51.99 12.27 14.24
C VAL A 449 52.50 10.92 14.74
#